data_AF-A0A371D8Z2-F1
#
_entry.id   AF-A0A371D8Z2-F1
#
_cell.length_a   1.000
_cell.length_b   1.000
_cell.length_c   1.000
_cell.angle_alpha   90.00
_cell.angle_beta   90.00
_cell.angle_gamma   90.00
#
_symmetry.space_group_name_H-M   'P 1'
#
loop_
_entity.id
_entity.type
_entity.pdbx_description
1 polymer ?
#
loop_
_entity_poly.entity_id
_entity_poly.type
_entity_poly.pdbx_seq_one_letter_code
_entity_poly.pdbx_strand_id
1 'polypeptide(L)'
;MKRDEEFWSDDGTVILVARDVEFRVYSGVLATHSPVFRELFSNEHPSRTVSINGKDDVPCPVVTLADSPEDLRHILRVYMPRSHASIFAAREPSFAVVSASIRLGKKYKMNSLYEQSLEFLKHFYPSELDR
;
A
#
# COMPACT_ATOMS: atom_id res chain seq x y z
N MET A 1 10.08 -10.60 -12.90
CA MET A 1 9.44 -9.65 -11.97
C MET A 1 10.01 -8.26 -12.24
N LYS A 2 9.17 -7.23 -12.25
CA LYS A 2 9.51 -5.82 -12.49
C LYS A 2 9.47 -5.06 -11.17
N ARG A 3 10.49 -4.23 -10.90
CA ARG A 3 10.48 -3.30 -9.77
C ARG A 3 9.55 -2.14 -10.07
N ASP A 4 8.72 -1.78 -9.10
CA ASP A 4 7.84 -0.62 -9.24
C ASP A 4 8.65 0.67 -9.26
N GLU A 5 8.37 1.55 -10.22
CA GLU A 5 9.10 2.82 -10.38
C GLU A 5 8.70 3.86 -9.31
N GLU A 6 7.48 3.73 -8.77
CA GLU A 6 6.97 4.63 -7.75
C GLU A 6 7.29 4.17 -6.33
N PHE A 7 7.45 2.86 -6.10
CA PHE A 7 7.61 2.31 -4.76
C PHE A 7 8.78 1.34 -4.70
N TRP A 8 9.96 1.91 -4.89
CA TRP A 8 11.23 1.23 -4.68
C TRP A 8 12.16 2.12 -3.85
N SER A 9 12.17 1.92 -2.54
CA SER A 9 13.09 2.59 -1.62
C SER A 9 14.35 1.75 -1.42
N ASP A 10 15.52 2.34 -1.62
CA ASP A 10 16.81 1.64 -1.46
C ASP A 10 17.11 1.21 -0.02
N ASP A 11 16.47 1.83 0.96
CA ASP A 11 16.51 1.50 2.39
C ASP A 11 15.20 0.87 2.88
N GLY A 12 14.29 0.47 1.97
CA GLY A 12 13.04 -0.17 2.34
C GLY A 12 13.28 -1.50 3.07
N THR A 13 12.44 -1.78 4.06
CA THR A 13 12.61 -2.87 5.03
C THR A 13 11.87 -4.15 4.66
N VAL A 14 10.99 -4.10 3.66
CA VAL A 14 10.30 -5.28 3.11
C VAL A 14 10.11 -5.16 1.61
N ILE A 15 10.21 -6.27 0.90
CA ILE A 15 9.82 -6.40 -0.50
C ILE A 15 8.45 -7.06 -0.55
N LEU A 16 7.43 -6.34 -1.01
CA LEU A 16 6.12 -6.90 -1.33
C LEU A 16 6.10 -7.33 -2.79
N VAL A 17 5.66 -8.55 -3.06
CA VAL A 17 5.50 -9.08 -4.41
C VAL A 17 4.02 -9.23 -4.69
N ALA A 18 3.53 -8.61 -5.74
CA ALA A 18 2.17 -8.79 -6.23
C ALA A 18 2.21 -9.11 -7.71
N ARG A 19 1.76 -10.33 -8.08
CA ARG A 19 1.90 -10.87 -9.44
C ARG A 19 3.36 -10.78 -9.90
N ASP A 20 3.63 -9.99 -10.94
CA ASP A 20 4.94 -9.78 -11.54
C ASP A 20 5.61 -8.47 -11.09
N VAL A 21 5.03 -7.73 -10.14
CA VAL A 21 5.53 -6.44 -9.65
C VAL A 21 6.07 -6.54 -8.23
N GLU A 22 7.22 -5.92 -7.98
CA GLU A 22 7.86 -5.83 -6.67
C GLU A 22 7.87 -4.39 -6.15
N PHE A 23 7.51 -4.24 -4.88
CA PHE A 23 7.52 -2.97 -4.14
C PHE A 23 8.50 -3.09 -3.00
N ARG A 24 9.50 -2.21 -2.91
CA ARG A 24 10.40 -2.16 -1.75
C ARG A 24 10.02 -0.95 -0.89
N VAL A 25 9.45 -1.24 0.27
CA VAL A 25 8.76 -0.26 1.12
C VAL A 25 9.07 -0.47 2.60
N TYR A 26 8.55 0.39 3.47
CA TYR A 26 8.76 0.30 4.92
C TYR A 26 7.64 -0.50 5.59
N SER A 27 7.97 -1.70 6.09
CA SER A 27 7.03 -2.59 6.78
C SER A 27 6.37 -1.94 7.99
N GLY A 28 7.12 -1.16 8.76
CA GLY A 28 6.63 -0.48 9.98
C GLY A 28 5.45 0.45 9.74
N VAL A 29 5.43 1.16 8.59
CA VAL A 29 4.33 2.05 8.22
C VAL A 29 3.04 1.24 8.02
N LEU A 30 3.09 0.17 7.23
CA LEU A 30 1.93 -0.69 6.99
C LEU A 30 1.48 -1.41 8.27
N ALA A 31 2.42 -1.93 9.06
CA ALA A 31 2.15 -2.61 10.34
C ALA A 31 1.56 -1.68 11.41
N THR A 32 1.79 -0.37 11.31
CA THR A 32 1.18 0.64 12.19
C THR A 32 -0.31 0.75 11.92
N HIS A 33 -0.70 0.76 10.65
CA HIS A 33 -2.10 0.96 10.22
C HIS A 33 -2.87 -0.34 10.00
N SER A 34 -2.20 -1.49 10.02
CA SER A 34 -2.81 -2.79 9.75
C SER A 34 -2.29 -3.86 10.71
N PRO A 35 -3.14 -4.41 11.59
CA PRO A 35 -2.75 -5.56 12.41
C PRO A 35 -2.47 -6.81 11.56
N VAL A 36 -3.12 -6.94 10.39
CA VAL A 36 -2.86 -8.05 9.46
C VAL A 36 -1.46 -7.97 8.89
N PHE A 37 -1.01 -6.79 8.44
CA PHE A 37 0.37 -6.63 7.98
C PHE A 37 1.37 -6.79 9.13
N ARG A 38 1.05 -6.32 10.34
CA ARG A 38 1.89 -6.52 11.52
C ARG A 38 2.15 -8.00 11.79
N GLU A 39 1.07 -8.79 11.84
CA GLU A 39 1.16 -10.24 12.00
C GLU A 39 1.89 -10.89 10.83
N LEU A 40 1.53 -10.51 9.60
CA LEU A 40 2.14 -11.04 8.40
C LEU A 40 3.66 -10.84 8.40
N PHE A 41 4.16 -9.65 8.73
CA PHE A 41 5.59 -9.36 8.75
C PHE A 41 6.33 -9.94 9.95
N SER A 42 5.62 -10.40 10.99
CA SER A 42 6.22 -11.07 12.14
C SER A 42 6.55 -12.55 11.89
N ASN A 43 5.95 -13.14 10.86
CA ASN A 43 6.23 -14.51 10.44
C ASN A 43 7.57 -14.62 9.72
N GLU A 44 8.10 -15.84 9.62
CA GLU A 44 9.27 -16.12 8.80
C GLU A 44 8.92 -15.99 7.30
N HIS A 45 9.77 -15.25 6.57
CA HIS A 45 9.67 -15.07 5.13
C HIS A 45 11.02 -15.33 4.48
N PRO A 46 11.05 -15.79 3.22
CA PRO A 46 12.28 -15.80 2.46
C PRO A 46 12.86 -14.38 2.40
N SER A 47 14.17 -14.27 2.53
CA SER A 47 14.87 -12.99 2.41
C SER A 47 15.62 -12.91 1.09
N ARG A 48 15.74 -11.69 0.56
CA ARG A 48 16.60 -11.37 -0.56
C ARG A 48 17.70 -10.45 -0.06
N THR A 49 18.94 -10.78 -0.36
CA THR A 49 20.07 -9.87 -0.13
C THR A 49 19.93 -8.64 -1.00
N VAL A 50 19.92 -7.47 -0.37
CA VAL A 50 19.78 -6.19 -1.03
C VAL A 50 20.80 -5.21 -0.48
N SER A 51 21.29 -4.33 -1.34
CA SER A 51 22.18 -3.24 -0.95
C SER A 51 21.36 -2.05 -0.46
N ILE A 52 21.89 -1.30 0.52
CA ILE A 52 21.30 -0.04 1.00
C ILE A 52 22.20 1.11 0.57
N ASN A 53 21.70 2.04 -0.25
CA ASN A 53 22.48 3.17 -0.77
C ASN A 53 23.81 2.75 -1.43
N GLY A 54 23.81 1.59 -2.11
CA GLY A 54 24.99 1.03 -2.76
C GLY A 54 26.07 0.50 -1.81
N LYS A 55 25.76 0.32 -0.52
CA LYS A 55 26.65 -0.20 0.50
C LYS A 55 25.92 -1.27 1.32
N ASP A 56 26.67 -2.26 1.79
CA ASP A 56 26.22 -3.32 2.70
C ASP A 56 25.05 -4.18 2.20
N ASP A 57 25.33 -5.46 2.01
CA ASP A 57 24.35 -6.45 1.62
C ASP A 57 23.60 -6.96 2.85
N VAL A 58 22.33 -6.59 2.99
CA VAL A 58 21.46 -6.98 4.11
C VAL A 58 20.30 -7.87 3.64
N PRO A 59 19.86 -8.84 4.47
CA PRO A 59 18.67 -9.62 4.14
C PRO A 59 17.40 -8.76 4.28
N CYS A 60 16.59 -8.71 3.22
CA CYS A 60 15.29 -8.04 3.22
C CYS A 60 14.17 -9.07 3.00
N PRO A 61 13.19 -9.19 3.92
CA PRO A 61 12.05 -10.10 3.77
C PRO A 61 11.26 -9.87 2.49
N VAL A 62 10.87 -10.95 1.83
CA VAL A 62 10.06 -10.95 0.60
C VAL A 62 8.70 -11.58 0.90
N VAL A 63 7.64 -10.78 0.79
CA VAL A 63 6.28 -11.17 1.14
C VAL A 63 5.41 -11.14 -0.11
N THR A 64 4.85 -12.29 -0.49
CA THR A 64 3.95 -12.38 -1.66
C THR A 64 2.51 -12.11 -1.24
N LEU A 65 1.86 -11.19 -1.95
CA LEU A 65 0.47 -10.78 -1.75
C LEU A 65 -0.37 -11.19 -2.97
N ALA A 66 -1.59 -11.63 -2.72
CA ALA A 66 -2.55 -12.01 -3.77
C ALA A 66 -3.23 -10.80 -4.45
N ASP A 67 -2.91 -9.57 -4.04
CA ASP A 67 -3.57 -8.36 -4.52
C ASP A 67 -3.08 -7.94 -5.90
N SER A 68 -3.83 -7.04 -6.53
CA SER A 68 -3.34 -6.40 -7.76
C SER A 68 -2.22 -5.40 -7.43
N PRO A 69 -1.20 -5.28 -8.29
CA PRO A 69 -0.20 -4.23 -8.17
C PRO A 69 -0.82 -2.82 -8.14
N GLU A 70 -1.88 -2.60 -8.91
CA GLU A 70 -2.58 -1.32 -9.02
C GLU A 70 -3.25 -0.93 -7.70
N ASP A 71 -3.94 -1.86 -7.04
CA ASP A 71 -4.56 -1.60 -5.74
C ASP A 71 -3.52 -1.33 -4.66
N LEU A 72 -2.40 -2.09 -4.68
CA LEU A 72 -1.28 -1.84 -3.77
C LEU A 72 -0.70 -0.44 -3.96
N ARG A 73 -0.50 0.04 -5.20
CA ARG A 73 -0.05 1.42 -5.44
C ARG A 73 -0.98 2.44 -4.81
N HIS A 74 -2.30 2.26 -4.95
CA HIS A 74 -3.27 3.19 -4.36
C HIS A 74 -3.11 3.28 -2.84
N ILE A 75 -3.03 2.15 -2.13
CA ILE A 75 -2.85 2.17 -0.67
C ILE A 75 -1.46 2.64 -0.24
N LEU A 76 -0.41 2.33 -1.02
CA LEU A 76 0.94 2.80 -0.72
C LEU A 76 1.04 4.33 -0.86
N ARG A 77 0.36 4.95 -1.84
CA ARG A 77 0.29 6.42 -1.95
C ARG A 77 -0.38 7.10 -0.75
N VAL A 78 -1.34 6.42 -0.10
CA VAL A 78 -2.00 6.93 1.10
C VAL A 78 -1.03 6.96 2.28
N TYR A 79 -0.27 5.90 2.48
CA TYR A 79 0.58 5.75 3.67
C TYR A 79 2.03 6.23 3.49
N MET A 80 2.50 6.33 2.25
CA MET A 80 3.85 6.74 1.89
C MET A 80 3.77 7.78 0.75
N PRO A 81 3.12 8.94 0.99
CA PRO A 81 2.98 9.96 -0.05
C PRO A 81 4.35 10.50 -0.45
N ARG A 82 4.65 10.50 -1.75
CA ARG A 82 5.84 11.17 -2.27
C ARG A 82 5.65 12.68 -2.25
N SER A 83 6.71 13.41 -1.90
CA SER A 83 6.79 14.85 -1.62
C SER A 83 6.33 15.80 -2.74
N HIS A 84 5.90 15.29 -3.90
CA HIS A 84 5.49 16.10 -5.06
C HIS A 84 3.97 16.25 -5.23
N ALA A 85 3.16 15.58 -4.42
CA ALA A 85 1.74 15.93 -4.34
C ALA A 85 1.63 17.27 -3.59
N SER A 86 1.19 18.32 -4.29
CA SER A 86 0.99 19.63 -3.67
C SER A 86 0.14 19.48 -2.41
N ILE A 87 0.74 19.79 -1.25
CA ILE A 87 0.09 19.71 0.07
C ILE A 87 -1.19 20.56 0.11
N PHE A 88 -1.26 21.59 -0.75
CA PHE A 88 -2.37 22.53 -0.83
C PHE A 88 -3.38 22.20 -1.95
N ALA A 89 -3.15 21.16 -2.74
CA ALA A 89 -4.09 20.74 -3.76
C ALA A 89 -4.93 19.56 -3.22
N ALA A 90 -6.09 19.87 -2.65
CA ALA A 90 -7.11 18.85 -2.43
C ALA A 90 -7.49 18.26 -3.80
N ARG A 91 -7.15 17.00 -4.03
CA ARG A 91 -7.60 16.25 -5.20
C ARG A 91 -8.61 15.22 -4.74
N GLU A 92 -9.79 15.24 -5.34
CA GLU A 92 -10.79 14.19 -5.12
C GLU A 92 -10.20 12.84 -5.56
N PRO A 93 -10.33 11.78 -4.75
CA PRO A 93 -9.85 10.46 -5.13
C PRO A 93 -10.69 9.91 -6.28
N SER A 94 -10.03 9.29 -7.26
CA SER A 94 -10.74 8.55 -8.31
C SER A 94 -11.50 7.35 -7.74
N PHE A 95 -12.53 6.89 -8.45
CA PHE A 95 -13.26 5.66 -8.07
C PHE A 95 -12.33 4.46 -7.86
N ALA A 96 -11.27 4.34 -8.66
CA ALA A 96 -10.29 3.26 -8.51
C ALA A 96 -9.55 3.32 -7.17
N VAL A 97 -9.18 4.53 -6.71
CA VAL A 97 -8.56 4.74 -5.39
C VAL A 97 -9.55 4.35 -4.29
N VAL A 98 -10.77 4.84 -4.34
CA VAL A 98 -11.82 4.54 -3.34
C VAL A 98 -12.09 3.04 -3.27
N SER A 99 -12.28 2.39 -4.43
CA SER A 99 -12.53 0.96 -4.53
C SER A 99 -11.37 0.11 -3.99
N ALA A 100 -10.12 0.47 -4.32
CA ALA A 100 -8.94 -0.19 -3.80
C ALA A 100 -8.83 -0.04 -2.27
N SER A 101 -9.04 1.17 -1.76
CA SER A 101 -9.01 1.48 -0.33
C SER A 101 -10.09 0.73 0.46
N ILE A 102 -11.29 0.56 -0.09
CA ILE A 102 -12.35 -0.26 0.53
C ILE A 102 -11.93 -1.73 0.54
N ARG A 103 -11.54 -2.30 -0.61
CA ARG A 103 -11.21 -3.74 -0.71
C ARG A 103 -10.01 -4.11 0.17
N LEU A 104 -8.90 -3.39 0.02
CA LEU A 104 -7.67 -3.68 0.75
C LEU A 104 -7.75 -3.19 2.19
N GLY A 105 -8.43 -2.07 2.46
CA GLY A 105 -8.65 -1.60 3.81
C GLY A 105 -9.42 -2.59 4.65
N LYS A 106 -10.46 -3.23 4.09
CA LYS A 106 -11.17 -4.33 4.73
C LYS A 106 -10.28 -5.57 4.90
N LYS A 107 -9.61 -6.01 3.82
CA LYS A 107 -8.76 -7.22 3.81
C LYS A 107 -7.66 -7.15 4.89
N TYR A 108 -6.99 -6.02 4.97
CA TYR A 108 -5.86 -5.80 5.87
C TYR A 108 -6.26 -5.14 7.19
N LYS A 109 -7.56 -4.98 7.48
CA LYS A 109 -8.05 -4.31 8.70
C LYS A 109 -7.44 -2.92 8.92
N MET A 110 -7.28 -2.16 7.84
CA MET A 110 -6.92 -0.74 7.88
C MET A 110 -8.19 0.09 8.11
N ASN A 111 -8.75 -0.01 9.32
CA ASN A 111 -10.12 0.47 9.60
C ASN A 111 -10.33 1.94 9.22
N SER A 112 -9.39 2.83 9.56
CA SER A 112 -9.51 4.25 9.23
C SER A 112 -9.60 4.52 7.72
N LEU A 113 -8.79 3.82 6.92
CA LEU A 113 -8.83 3.93 5.46
C LEU A 113 -10.14 3.38 4.88
N TYR A 114 -10.58 2.22 5.40
CA TYR A 114 -11.83 1.58 4.99
C TYR A 114 -13.04 2.47 5.29
N GLU A 115 -13.13 3.01 6.50
CA GLU A 115 -14.25 3.85 6.97
C GLU A 115 -14.33 5.15 6.17
N GLN A 116 -13.22 5.88 6.04
CA GLN A 116 -13.18 7.13 5.27
C GLN A 116 -13.54 6.90 3.80
N SER A 117 -13.05 5.81 3.19
CA SER A 117 -13.35 5.51 1.79
C SER A 117 -14.81 5.09 1.60
N LEU A 118 -15.39 4.39 2.57
CA LEU A 118 -16.80 4.00 2.53
C LEU A 118 -17.73 5.21 2.74
N GLU A 119 -17.37 6.12 3.64
CA GLU A 119 -18.08 7.39 3.84
C GLU A 119 -18.03 8.25 2.58
N PHE A 120 -16.85 8.39 1.97
CA PHE A 120 -16.69 9.07 0.68
C PHE A 120 -17.59 8.44 -0.39
N LEU A 121 -17.57 7.11 -0.54
CA LEU A 121 -18.40 6.44 -1.55
C LEU A 121 -19.90 6.71 -1.32
N LYS A 122 -20.38 6.67 -0.08
CA LYS A 122 -21.79 6.93 0.26
C LYS A 122 -22.22 8.37 -0.02
N HIS A 123 -21.33 9.34 0.20
CA HIS A 123 -21.62 10.75 -0.04
C HIS A 123 -21.75 11.07 -1.53
N PHE A 124 -20.84 10.54 -2.35
CA PHE A 124 -20.78 10.85 -3.78
C PHE A 124 -21.60 9.90 -4.67
N TYR A 125 -21.97 8.73 -4.17
CA TYR A 125 -22.80 7.75 -4.87
C TYR A 125 -23.95 7.28 -3.95
N PRO A 126 -24.95 8.15 -3.70
CA PRO A 126 -26.09 7.79 -2.88
C PRO A 126 -26.81 6.57 -3.47
N SER A 127 -27.29 5.70 -2.58
CA SER A 127 -28.00 4.46 -2.94
C SER A 127 -29.40 4.68 -3.49
N GLU A 128 -29.86 5.93 -3.55
CA GLU A 128 -31.14 6.33 -4.12
C GLU A 128 -30.89 7.22 -5.33
N LEU A 129 -31.47 6.84 -6.48
CA LEU A 129 -31.57 7.73 -7.63
C LEU A 129 -32.63 8.78 -7.28
N ASP A 130 -32.28 10.06 -7.27
CA ASP A 130 -33.29 11.13 -7.20
C ASP A 130 -34.33 10.89 -8.31
N ARG A 131 -35.58 10.70 -7.90
CA ARG A 131 -36.73 10.47 -8.80
C ARG A 131 -37.36 11.77 -9.24
#